data_AF-A0A7J0C647-F1
#
_entry.id   AF-A0A7J0C647-F1
#
_cell.length_a   1.000
_cell.length_b   1.000
_cell.length_c   1.000
_cell.angle_alpha   90.00
_cell.angle_beta   90.00
_cell.angle_gamma   90.00
#
_symmetry.space_group_name_H-M   'P 1'
#
loop_
_entity.id
_entity.type
_entity.pdbx_description
1 polymer ?
#
loop_
_entity_poly.entity_id
_entity_poly.type
_entity_poly.pdbx_seq_one_letter_code
_entity_poly.pdbx_strand_id
1 'polypeptide(L)'
;MEADGVLLNDLDRPVEGVSVTAQGDGGLVDVVIHTSPGRSESREAKAVTVSGADFRYRADIHVTGPVRTRTWTVRAGAWSLILPPVVGAG
;
A
#
# COMPACT_ATOMS: atom_id res chain seq x y z
N MET A 1 10.23 -6.67 3.92
CA MET A 1 9.05 -5.79 3.98
C MET A 1 8.76 -5.50 5.43
N GLU A 2 8.60 -4.21 5.74
CA GLU A 2 8.28 -3.73 7.07
C GLU A 2 6.98 -2.92 7.06
N ALA A 3 6.23 -3.00 8.14
CA ALA A 3 5.06 -2.18 8.43
C ALA A 3 5.25 -1.54 9.81
N ASP A 4 5.19 -0.21 9.87
CA ASP A 4 5.49 0.57 11.08
C ASP A 4 6.82 0.18 11.76
N GLY A 5 7.82 -0.20 10.95
CA GLY A 5 9.13 -0.66 11.41
C GLY A 5 9.18 -2.12 11.88
N VAL A 6 8.08 -2.86 11.81
CA VAL A 6 8.01 -4.29 12.14
C VAL A 6 8.18 -5.12 10.88
N LEU A 7 9.13 -6.05 10.90
CA LEU A 7 9.38 -6.98 9.80
C LEU A 7 8.19 -7.93 9.61
N LEU A 8 7.52 -7.85 8.47
CA LEU A 8 6.40 -8.72 8.11
C LEU A 8 6.84 -9.90 7.25
N ASN A 9 7.79 -9.66 6.36
CA ASN A 9 8.26 -10.66 5.42
C ASN A 9 9.72 -10.36 5.08
N ASP A 10 10.60 -11.31 5.33
CA ASP A 10 12.02 -11.20 5.00
C ASP A 10 12.33 -11.84 3.63
N LEU A 11 13.51 -11.57 3.08
CA LEU A 11 13.99 -12.01 1.76
C LEU A 11 13.90 -13.52 1.52
N ASP A 12 13.81 -14.32 2.58
CA ASP A 12 13.69 -15.78 2.51
C ASP A 12 12.31 -16.28 2.01
N ARG A 13 11.32 -15.39 1.88
CA ARG A 13 9.98 -15.73 1.39
C ARG A 13 9.67 -14.96 0.10
N PRO A 14 9.45 -15.65 -1.03
CA PRO A 14 9.08 -14.99 -2.27
C PRO A 14 7.75 -14.26 -2.10
N VAL A 15 7.77 -12.94 -2.28
CA VAL A 15 6.58 -12.10 -2.37
C VAL A 15 6.18 -12.02 -3.84
N GLU A 16 5.01 -12.55 -4.18
CA GLU A 16 4.44 -12.51 -5.53
C GLU A 16 3.79 -11.15 -5.81
N GLY A 17 3.31 -10.48 -4.78
CA GLY A 17 2.68 -9.18 -4.89
C GLY A 17 2.43 -8.51 -3.55
N VAL A 18 2.32 -7.19 -3.59
CA VAL A 18 1.97 -6.37 -2.44
C VAL A 18 0.84 -5.43 -2.87
N SER A 19 -0.22 -5.40 -2.08
CA SER A 19 -1.31 -4.43 -2.22
C SER A 19 -1.36 -3.57 -0.96
N VAL A 20 -1.43 -2.26 -1.15
CA VAL A 20 -1.56 -1.29 -0.06
C VAL A 20 -2.78 -0.43 -0.35
N THR A 21 -3.77 -0.48 0.53
CA THR A 21 -5.06 0.22 0.35
C THR A 21 -5.32 1.11 1.57
N ALA A 22 -5.61 2.39 1.35
CA ALA A 22 -5.96 3.28 2.45
C ALA A 22 -7.31 2.89 3.08
N GLN A 23 -7.37 2.84 4.41
CA GLN A 23 -8.63 2.74 5.13
C GLN A 23 -9.33 4.10 5.11
N GLY A 24 -10.66 4.10 4.91
CA GLY A 24 -11.46 5.31 4.72
C GLY A 24 -11.55 6.23 5.94
N ASP A 25 -11.05 5.81 7.09
CA ASP A 25 -10.97 6.61 8.33
C ASP A 25 -9.75 7.55 8.37
N GLY A 26 -8.87 7.46 7.37
CA GLY A 26 -7.75 8.36 7.15
C GLY A 26 -6.53 8.08 8.04
N GLY A 27 -6.51 6.99 8.79
CA GLY A 27 -5.45 6.71 9.76
C GLY A 27 -4.47 5.61 9.36
N LEU A 28 -4.94 4.62 8.60
CA LEU A 28 -4.24 3.36 8.38
C LEU A 28 -4.34 2.90 6.92
N VAL A 29 -3.47 1.98 6.53
CA VAL A 29 -3.58 1.19 5.31
C VAL A 29 -3.71 -0.28 5.65
N ASP A 30 -4.54 -0.97 4.88
CA ASP A 30 -4.49 -2.42 4.75
C ASP A 30 -3.32 -2.79 3.83
N VAL A 31 -2.40 -3.56 4.37
CA VAL A 31 -1.25 -4.12 3.67
C VAL A 31 -1.52 -5.59 3.47
N VAL A 32 -1.62 -6.03 2.22
CA VAL A 32 -1.75 -7.44 1.87
C VAL A 32 -0.50 -7.90 1.14
N ILE A 33 0.16 -8.90 1.72
CA ILE A 33 1.32 -9.57 1.15
C ILE A 33 0.85 -10.86 0.52
N HIS A 34 0.98 -10.99 -0.80
CA HIS A 34 0.78 -12.25 -1.50
C HIS A 34 2.11 -13.00 -1.53
N THR A 35 2.17 -14.15 -0.87
CA THR A 35 3.36 -15.00 -0.73
C THR A 35 3.15 -16.33 -1.42
N SER A 36 4.24 -16.91 -1.92
CA SER A 36 4.20 -18.23 -2.56
C SER A 36 4.32 -19.38 -1.54
N PRO A 37 3.54 -20.47 -1.64
CA PRO A 37 2.43 -20.68 -2.59
C PRO A 37 1.09 -20.15 -2.05
N GLY A 38 0.53 -19.12 -2.70
CA GLY A 38 -0.86 -18.66 -2.58
C GLY A 38 -1.31 -18.16 -1.20
N ARG A 39 -0.42 -17.95 -0.24
CA ARG A 39 -0.77 -17.46 1.09
C ARG A 39 -0.79 -15.94 1.10
N SER A 40 -1.82 -15.35 1.69
CA SER A 40 -1.88 -13.90 1.91
C SER A 40 -1.80 -13.58 3.39
N GLU A 41 -1.00 -12.57 3.75
CA GLU A 41 -0.93 -12.03 5.11
C GLU A 41 -1.37 -10.58 5.09
N SER A 42 -2.28 -10.20 6.00
CA SER A 42 -2.81 -8.85 6.12
C SER A 42 -2.35 -8.18 7.40
N ARG A 43 -2.04 -6.88 7.29
CA ARG A 43 -1.67 -6.02 8.41
C ARG A 43 -2.18 -4.60 8.21
N GLU A 44 -2.59 -3.97 9.30
CA GLU A 44 -2.83 -2.53 9.34
C GLU A 44 -1.52 -1.81 9.67
N ALA A 45 -1.25 -0.69 9.00
CA ALA A 45 -0.05 0.10 9.24
C ALA A 45 -0.24 1.57 8.88
N LYS A 46 0.63 2.44 9.37
CA LYS A 46 0.72 3.85 8.92
C LYS A 46 1.81 4.05 7.89
N ALA A 47 2.85 3.24 7.93
CA ALA A 47 3.95 3.27 6.97
C ALA A 47 4.32 1.85 6.56
N VAL A 48 4.61 1.67 5.26
CA VAL A 48 5.07 0.41 4.68
C VAL A 48 6.36 0.67 3.93
N THR A 49 7.38 -0.16 4.19
CA THR A 49 8.64 -0.14 3.47
C THR A 49 8.85 -1.49 2.78
N VAL A 50 9.06 -1.43 1.47
CA VAL A 50 9.49 -2.57 0.67
C VAL A 50 10.92 -2.32 0.24
N SER A 51 11.80 -3.25 0.60
CA SER A 51 13.22 -3.27 0.23
C SER A 51 13.56 -4.65 -0.35
N GLY A 52 14.39 -4.69 -1.38
CA GLY A 52 14.82 -5.94 -2.00
C GLY A 52 15.64 -5.74 -3.27
N ALA A 53 15.67 -6.77 -4.11
CA ALA A 53 16.18 -6.66 -5.48
C ALA A 53 15.36 -5.64 -6.29
N ASP A 54 15.89 -5.22 -7.45
CA ASP A 54 15.24 -4.24 -8.30
C ASP A 54 13.78 -4.66 -8.64
N PHE A 55 12.81 -3.86 -8.20
CA PHE A 55 11.39 -4.12 -8.37
C PHE A 55 10.64 -2.96 -9.01
N ARG A 56 9.44 -3.24 -9.54
CA ARG A 56 8.49 -2.25 -10.05
C ARG A 56 7.23 -2.27 -9.20
N TYR A 57 6.57 -1.13 -9.08
CA TYR A 57 5.26 -1.02 -8.43
C TYR A 57 4.31 -0.16 -9.27
N ARG A 58 3.01 -0.35 -9.07
CA ARG A 58 1.97 0.52 -9.62
C ARG A 58 1.32 1.31 -8.50
N ALA A 59 1.28 2.63 -8.62
CA ALA A 59 0.47 3.51 -7.79
C ALA A 59 -0.51 4.23 -8.69
N ASP A 60 -1.80 4.13 -8.38
CA ASP A 60 -2.89 4.58 -9.25
C ASP A 60 -2.75 4.00 -10.67
N ILE A 61 -2.48 4.85 -11.65
CA ILE A 61 -2.29 4.47 -13.05
C ILE A 61 -0.81 4.44 -13.47
N HIS A 62 0.12 4.79 -12.59
CA HIS A 62 1.53 4.93 -12.93
C HIS A 62 2.38 3.76 -12.42
N VAL A 63 3.15 3.15 -13.33
CA VAL A 63 4.13 2.13 -12.99
C VAL A 63 5.50 2.79 -12.81
N THR A 64 6.13 2.60 -11.64
CA THR A 64 7.44 3.14 -11.30
C THR A 64 8.45 2.02 -11.09
N GLY A 65 9.70 2.24 -11.53
CA GLY A 65 10.84 1.36 -11.28
C GLY A 65 11.75 1.18 -12.49
N PRO A 66 12.87 0.44 -12.34
CA PRO A 66 13.26 -0.33 -11.16
C PRO A 66 13.65 0.54 -9.96
N VAL A 67 13.30 0.08 -8.75
CA VAL A 67 13.77 0.65 -7.47
C VAL A 67 14.16 -0.47 -6.52
N ARG A 68 15.00 -0.17 -5.53
CA ARG A 68 15.44 -1.13 -4.50
C ARG A 68 14.72 -0.98 -3.17
N THR A 69 14.29 0.24 -2.87
CA THR A 69 13.57 0.58 -1.65
C THR A 69 12.50 1.59 -1.97
N ARG A 70 11.32 1.40 -1.41
CA ARG A 70 10.26 2.38 -1.43
C ARG A 70 9.47 2.33 -0.13
N THR A 71 9.15 3.51 0.39
CA THR A 71 8.28 3.71 1.54
C THR A 71 7.02 4.43 1.12
N TRP A 72 5.89 3.96 1.61
CA TRP A 72 4.59 4.61 1.51
C TRP A 72 4.10 4.93 2.92
N THR A 73 3.54 6.12 3.10
CA THR A 73 3.03 6.59 4.38
C THR A 73 1.62 7.12 4.19
N VAL A 74 0.72 6.70 5.07
CA VAL A 74 -0.63 7.24 5.15
C VAL A 74 -0.54 8.66 5.67
N ARG A 75 -1.12 9.59 4.91
CA ARG A 75 -1.32 10.96 5.34
C ARG A 75 -2.81 11.16 5.54
N ALA A 76 -3.21 11.37 6.79
CA ALA A 76 -4.59 11.70 7.11
C ALA A 76 -5.04 12.92 6.29
N GLY A 77 -6.22 12.82 5.68
CA GLY A 77 -6.78 13.87 4.83
C GLY A 77 -6.09 14.06 3.47
N ALA A 78 -5.19 13.17 3.05
CA ALA A 78 -4.56 13.26 1.72
C ALA A 78 -5.50 12.86 0.56
N TRP A 79 -6.63 12.23 0.86
CA TRP A 79 -7.68 11.92 -0.10
C TRP A 79 -8.90 12.80 0.16
N SER A 80 -9.24 13.65 -0.82
CA SER A 80 -10.48 14.44 -0.82
C SER A 80 -11.26 14.17 -2.11
N LEU A 81 -12.52 13.79 -1.99
CA LEU A 81 -13.44 13.67 -3.13
C LEU A 81 -14.31 14.92 -3.18
N ILE A 82 -14.18 15.72 -4.24
CA ILE A 82 -15.12 16.80 -4.51
C ILE A 82 -16.33 16.17 -5.19
N LEU A 83 -17.45 16.10 -4.48
CA LEU A 83 -18.73 15.77 -5.08
C LEU A 83 -19.28 17.02 -5.78
N PRO A 84 -19.83 16.91 -7.00
CA PRO A 84 -20.55 18.01 -7.60
C PRO A 84 -21.72 18.42 -6.68
N PRO A 85 -22.04 19.72 -6.57
CA PRO A 85 -23.12 20.18 -5.71
C PRO A 85 -24.42 19.50 -6.13
N VAL A 86 -25.20 19.03 -5.15
CA VAL A 86 -26.55 18.54 -5.41
C VAL A 86 -27.37 19.72 -5.92
N VAL A 87 -27.67 19.72 -7.22
CA VAL A 87 -28.66 20.64 -7.78
C VAL A 87 -30.02 20.10 -7.36
N GLY A 88 -30.61 20.71 -6.32
CA GLY A 88 -31.98 20.42 -5.93
C GLY A 88 -32.92 20.75 -7.10
N ALA A 89 -33.67 19.77 -7.57
CA ALA A 89 -34.80 20.02 -8.45
C ALA A 89 -35.84 20.80 -7.63
N GLY A 90 -36.04 22.08 -7.99
CA GLY A 90 -37.16 22.89 -7.53
C GLY A 90 -38.45 22.56 -8.27
#